data_AF-A0A9E1ZJT9-F1
#
_entry.id   AF-A0A9E1ZJT9-F1
#
_cell.length_a   1.000
_cell.length_b   1.000
_cell.length_c   1.000
_cell.angle_alpha   90.00
_cell.angle_beta   90.00
_cell.angle_gamma   90.00
#
_symmetry.space_group_name_H-M   'P 1'
#
loop_
_entity.id
_entity.type
_entity.pdbx_description
1 polymer ?
#
loop_
_entity_poly.entity_id
_entity_poly.type
_entity_poly.pdbx_seq_one_letter_code
_entity_poly.pdbx_strand_id
1 'polypeptide(L)'
;PEGWAVKSYVNEADAINLDEDPDDWTSITYAGWTSVSLDRWKSSPYWIEKSEAPSPPVFVNGKAQFPDGNFLIADSSLRNAHFMTVLETKDFDLGQHANVHLGFYSHYCQNQDNSANVEYSIDGGETWLPVIYMLDQDDVVAGDDGTADAVATFENAQDDVALLDNLLYQDEDDWWDVELIDEPIGGSYGAFIGAPIDESLAPHISGRVNDSQTESKRYELHRLPEADNQSKVRIRFAMNGTWSWYWAVDNFGLYSIEETPTTAPAIDSISSNGGVVTIAWPGAAGVRLQKTSSLANPNWADVPDTGGESSAKEVADQAEAYYRLIRD
;
A
#
# COMPACT_ATOMS: atom_id res chain seq x y z
N PRO A 1 -5.42 -9.51 -13.89
CA PRO A 1 -6.88 -9.29 -13.77
C PRO A 1 -7.43 -8.57 -15.01
N GLU A 2 -8.73 -8.61 -15.27
CA GLU A 2 -9.30 -7.91 -16.45
C GLU A 2 -9.01 -6.41 -16.40
N GLY A 3 -8.53 -5.86 -17.53
CA GLY A 3 -8.17 -4.45 -17.68
C GLY A 3 -6.86 -4.02 -16.99
N TRP A 4 -6.12 -4.96 -16.41
CA TRP A 4 -4.79 -4.71 -15.87
C TRP A 4 -3.75 -5.08 -16.93
N ALA A 5 -2.66 -4.32 -17.00
CA ALA A 5 -1.61 -4.50 -18.00
C ALA A 5 -0.29 -4.83 -17.33
N VAL A 6 0.48 -5.74 -17.95
CA VAL A 6 1.83 -6.09 -17.52
C VAL A 6 2.79 -5.67 -18.63
N LYS A 7 3.91 -5.06 -18.23
CA LYS A 7 5.02 -4.73 -19.12
C LYS A 7 6.31 -5.20 -18.46
N SER A 8 7.13 -5.95 -19.20
CA SER A 8 8.40 -6.45 -18.69
C SER A 8 9.56 -6.02 -19.58
N TYR A 9 10.73 -5.88 -18.99
CA TYR A 9 11.99 -5.65 -19.67
C TYR A 9 12.99 -6.69 -19.20
N VAL A 10 13.80 -7.19 -20.13
CA VAL A 10 14.73 -8.30 -19.91
C VAL A 10 15.99 -8.06 -20.75
N ASN A 11 17.06 -8.80 -20.46
CA ASN A 11 18.10 -9.03 -21.47
C ASN A 11 17.71 -10.24 -22.32
N GLU A 12 18.06 -10.26 -23.61
CA GLU A 12 17.73 -11.39 -24.51
C GLU A 12 18.24 -12.73 -23.95
N ALA A 13 19.42 -12.72 -23.34
CA ALA A 13 20.01 -13.88 -22.69
C ALA A 13 19.21 -14.42 -21.50
N ASP A 14 18.29 -13.63 -20.93
CA ASP A 14 17.45 -14.00 -19.79
C ASP A 14 16.03 -14.46 -20.22
N ALA A 15 15.71 -14.40 -21.51
CA ALA A 15 14.45 -14.85 -22.10
C ALA A 15 14.55 -16.26 -22.71
N ILE A 16 15.22 -17.19 -22.00
CA ILE A 16 15.66 -18.48 -22.57
C ILE A 16 14.50 -19.46 -22.83
N ASN A 17 13.47 -19.45 -21.97
CA ASN A 17 12.31 -20.32 -22.10
C ASN A 17 11.07 -19.50 -22.45
N LEU A 18 10.77 -19.42 -23.75
CA LEU A 18 9.60 -18.72 -24.32
C LEU A 18 8.32 -19.57 -24.28
N ASP A 19 8.39 -20.83 -23.88
CA ASP A 19 7.20 -21.67 -23.76
C ASP A 19 6.43 -21.31 -22.49
N GLU A 20 5.10 -21.26 -22.57
CA GLU A 20 4.25 -21.10 -21.40
C GLU A 20 4.06 -22.45 -20.69
N ASP A 21 4.84 -22.66 -19.62
CA ASP A 21 4.67 -23.79 -18.72
C ASP A 21 4.57 -23.32 -17.26
N PRO A 22 3.36 -23.31 -16.66
CA PRO A 22 3.20 -22.85 -15.29
C PRO A 22 3.81 -23.81 -14.26
N ASP A 23 4.18 -25.03 -14.63
CA ASP A 23 4.87 -25.97 -13.74
C ASP A 23 6.41 -25.84 -13.83
N ASP A 24 6.91 -25.08 -14.82
CA ASP A 24 8.31 -24.65 -14.91
C ASP A 24 8.44 -23.17 -14.52
N TRP A 25 9.04 -22.93 -13.35
CA TRP A 25 9.27 -21.59 -12.79
C TRP A 25 10.23 -20.70 -13.59
N THR A 26 10.97 -21.27 -14.54
CA THR A 26 11.85 -20.54 -15.46
C THR A 26 11.16 -20.10 -16.76
N SER A 27 9.91 -20.53 -16.97
CA SER A 27 9.16 -20.31 -18.20
C SER A 27 8.69 -18.86 -18.37
N ILE A 28 8.19 -18.54 -19.57
CA ILE A 28 7.67 -17.19 -19.89
C ILE A 28 6.40 -16.84 -19.08
N THR A 29 5.74 -17.84 -18.47
CA THR A 29 4.61 -17.65 -17.54
C THR A 29 4.95 -16.67 -16.42
N TYR A 30 6.22 -16.65 -16.00
CA TYR A 30 6.74 -15.81 -14.93
C TYR A 30 7.45 -14.57 -15.47
N ALA A 31 7.17 -14.22 -16.73
CA ALA A 31 7.54 -13.04 -17.53
C ALA A 31 7.69 -11.71 -16.81
N GLY A 32 6.77 -11.55 -15.87
CA GLY A 32 6.43 -10.32 -15.21
C GLY A 32 5.53 -10.64 -14.04
N TRP A 33 4.64 -9.71 -13.74
CA TRP A 33 3.60 -9.96 -12.75
C TRP A 33 2.63 -11.04 -13.23
N THR A 34 2.51 -12.10 -12.44
CA THR A 34 1.62 -13.22 -12.77
C THR A 34 0.79 -13.65 -11.57
N SER A 35 -0.38 -14.24 -11.84
CA SER A 35 -1.27 -14.75 -10.80
C SER A 35 -0.93 -16.20 -10.51
N VAL A 36 -0.61 -16.50 -9.26
CA VAL A 36 -0.19 -17.84 -8.81
C VAL A 36 -1.03 -18.27 -7.62
N SER A 37 -1.38 -19.56 -7.56
CA SER A 37 -2.01 -20.14 -6.38
C SER A 37 -0.96 -20.47 -5.32
N LEU A 38 -1.32 -20.33 -4.04
CA LEU A 38 -0.46 -20.73 -2.93
C LEU A 38 -0.02 -22.19 -3.04
N ASP A 39 -0.90 -23.07 -3.49
CA ASP A 39 -0.56 -24.48 -3.66
C ASP A 39 0.48 -24.71 -4.75
N ARG A 40 0.43 -23.95 -5.85
CA ARG A 40 1.51 -23.98 -6.83
C ARG A 40 2.78 -23.40 -6.22
N TRP A 41 2.72 -22.25 -5.56
CA TRP A 41 3.90 -21.59 -5.00
C TRP A 41 4.67 -22.46 -4.00
N LYS A 42 3.99 -23.35 -3.28
CA LYS A 42 4.63 -24.38 -2.42
C LYS A 42 5.56 -25.34 -3.16
N SER A 43 5.43 -25.48 -4.48
CA SER A 43 6.32 -26.27 -5.33
C SER A 43 7.60 -25.53 -5.75
N SER A 44 7.70 -24.23 -5.47
CA SER A 44 8.89 -23.43 -5.78
C SER A 44 10.13 -24.02 -5.08
N PRO A 45 11.30 -24.06 -5.75
CA PRO A 45 12.56 -24.50 -5.14
C PRO A 45 12.96 -23.68 -3.89
N TYR A 46 12.51 -22.42 -3.80
CA TYR A 46 12.75 -21.51 -2.66
C TYR A 46 11.56 -21.44 -1.68
N TRP A 47 10.73 -22.47 -1.59
CA TRP A 47 9.55 -22.44 -0.71
C TRP A 47 9.92 -22.22 0.77
N ILE A 48 11.07 -22.71 1.22
CA ILE A 48 11.49 -22.56 2.63
C ILE A 48 11.56 -21.08 3.00
N GLU A 49 12.28 -20.29 2.21
CA GLU A 49 12.45 -18.84 2.37
C GLU A 49 11.13 -18.09 2.16
N LYS A 50 10.38 -18.47 1.12
CA LYS A 50 9.08 -17.88 0.77
C LYS A 50 7.99 -18.13 1.82
N SER A 51 8.08 -19.22 2.56
CA SER A 51 7.08 -19.59 3.57
C SER A 51 7.23 -18.84 4.90
N GLU A 52 8.35 -18.13 5.10
CA GLU A 52 8.58 -17.36 6.33
C GLU A 52 7.53 -16.26 6.49
N ALA A 53 6.97 -16.16 7.70
CA ALA A 53 5.96 -15.17 8.02
C ALA A 53 6.60 -13.84 8.44
N PRO A 54 5.86 -12.71 8.37
CA PRO A 54 6.30 -11.45 8.96
C PRO A 54 6.77 -11.60 10.40
N SER A 55 7.85 -10.89 10.74
CA SER A 55 8.34 -10.78 12.12
C SER A 55 8.60 -9.31 12.46
N PRO A 56 7.79 -8.69 13.34
CA PRO A 56 6.68 -9.29 14.08
C PRO A 56 5.49 -9.69 13.19
N PRO A 57 4.62 -10.62 13.64
CA PRO A 57 3.45 -11.03 12.85
C PRO A 57 2.49 -9.86 12.60
N VAL A 58 1.96 -9.80 11.38
CA VAL A 58 1.04 -8.75 10.93
C VAL A 58 -0.40 -9.27 10.97
N PHE A 59 -1.30 -8.48 11.54
CA PHE A 59 -2.73 -8.78 11.61
C PHE A 59 -3.56 -7.62 11.07
N VAL A 60 -4.55 -7.93 10.23
CA VAL A 60 -5.57 -6.98 9.78
C VAL A 60 -6.92 -7.53 10.19
N ASN A 61 -7.69 -6.75 10.96
CA ASN A 61 -9.00 -7.16 11.51
C ASN A 61 -8.96 -8.52 12.23
N GLY A 62 -7.86 -8.81 12.94
CA GLY A 62 -7.65 -10.07 13.66
C GLY A 62 -7.25 -11.26 12.80
N LYS A 63 -7.13 -11.12 11.46
CA LYS A 63 -6.61 -12.14 10.55
C LYS A 63 -5.11 -11.94 10.34
N ALA A 64 -4.31 -12.97 10.64
CA ALA A 64 -2.89 -12.98 10.31
C ALA A 64 -2.69 -12.84 8.80
N GLN A 65 -1.72 -12.02 8.39
CA GLN A 65 -1.45 -11.76 6.99
C GLN A 65 -0.40 -12.72 6.43
N PHE A 66 -0.76 -13.36 5.31
CA PHE A 66 0.06 -14.25 4.50
C PHE A 66 -0.66 -14.40 3.14
N PRO A 67 0.02 -14.68 2.01
CA PRO A 67 -0.67 -14.88 0.74
C PRO A 67 -1.65 -16.05 0.83
N ASP A 68 -2.88 -15.86 0.38
CA ASP A 68 -3.99 -16.81 0.54
C ASP A 68 -4.71 -17.01 -0.80
N GLY A 69 -5.06 -18.26 -1.14
CA GLY A 69 -5.65 -18.57 -2.44
C GLY A 69 -4.73 -18.20 -3.61
N ASN A 70 -5.16 -17.24 -4.45
CA ASN A 70 -4.38 -16.72 -5.57
C ASN A 70 -3.89 -15.31 -5.27
N PHE A 71 -2.64 -15.04 -5.56
CA PHE A 71 -2.01 -13.74 -5.38
C PHE A 71 -1.15 -13.40 -6.60
N LEU A 72 -0.72 -12.14 -6.69
CA LEU A 72 0.18 -11.67 -7.75
C LEU A 72 1.63 -11.81 -7.29
N ILE A 73 2.52 -12.20 -8.19
CA ILE A 73 3.95 -12.32 -7.91
C ILE A 73 4.79 -11.84 -9.08
N ALA A 74 5.89 -11.17 -8.76
CA ALA A 74 7.05 -10.96 -9.61
C ALA A 74 8.26 -11.61 -8.93
N ASP A 75 9.07 -12.39 -9.66
CA ASP A 75 10.12 -13.23 -9.05
C ASP A 75 11.36 -13.34 -9.95
N SER A 76 12.42 -12.60 -9.60
CA SER A 76 13.68 -12.62 -10.37
C SER A 76 14.49 -13.89 -10.14
N SER A 77 14.44 -14.46 -8.93
CA SER A 77 15.28 -15.61 -8.60
C SER A 77 14.78 -16.90 -9.22
N LEU A 78 13.46 -17.07 -9.31
CA LEU A 78 12.89 -18.21 -10.02
C LEU A 78 13.15 -18.18 -11.52
N ARG A 79 13.13 -16.99 -12.13
CA ARG A 79 13.45 -16.85 -13.55
C ARG A 79 14.94 -17.07 -13.84
N ASN A 80 15.80 -16.85 -12.85
CA ASN A 80 17.23 -16.68 -13.09
C ASN A 80 17.46 -15.62 -14.20
N ALA A 81 16.80 -14.46 -14.04
CA ALA A 81 16.82 -13.35 -15.01
C ALA A 81 17.15 -11.99 -14.38
N HIS A 82 17.83 -11.12 -15.13
CA HIS A 82 17.78 -9.70 -14.90
C HIS A 82 16.48 -9.21 -15.52
N PHE A 83 15.58 -8.65 -14.71
CA PHE A 83 14.34 -8.14 -15.28
C PHE A 83 13.74 -7.01 -14.46
N MET A 84 12.95 -6.20 -15.15
CA MET A 84 12.04 -5.22 -14.60
C MET A 84 10.64 -5.59 -15.06
N THR A 85 9.67 -5.55 -14.17
CA THR A 85 8.27 -5.78 -14.50
C THR A 85 7.38 -4.75 -13.84
N VAL A 86 6.41 -4.26 -14.61
CA VAL A 86 5.43 -3.28 -14.20
C VAL A 86 4.06 -3.90 -14.35
N LEU A 87 3.24 -3.77 -13.30
CA LEU A 87 1.82 -4.05 -13.33
C LEU A 87 1.05 -2.76 -13.12
N GLU A 88 0.19 -2.44 -14.08
CA GLU A 88 -0.74 -1.34 -13.99
C GLU A 88 -2.16 -1.86 -13.83
N THR A 89 -2.89 -1.31 -12.87
CA THR A 89 -4.31 -1.62 -12.73
C THR A 89 -5.13 -0.98 -13.85
N LYS A 90 -6.37 -1.43 -14.03
CA LYS A 90 -7.37 -0.58 -14.68
C LYS A 90 -7.58 0.73 -13.89
N ASP A 91 -8.27 1.69 -14.50
CA ASP A 91 -8.72 2.88 -13.78
C ASP A 91 -9.85 2.53 -12.78
N PHE A 92 -9.82 3.19 -11.64
CA PHE A 92 -10.86 3.18 -10.61
C PHE A 92 -11.52 4.55 -10.53
N ASP A 93 -12.86 4.57 -10.52
CA ASP A 93 -13.64 5.78 -10.32
C ASP A 93 -13.84 6.04 -8.83
N LEU A 94 -13.08 6.99 -8.29
CA LEU A 94 -13.15 7.46 -6.91
C LEU A 94 -13.81 8.84 -6.82
N GLY A 95 -14.58 9.25 -7.85
CA GLY A 95 -15.16 10.58 -7.98
C GLY A 95 -16.10 11.02 -6.85
N GLN A 96 -16.55 10.09 -6.00
CA GLN A 96 -17.41 10.33 -4.84
C GLN A 96 -16.75 9.92 -3.52
N HIS A 97 -15.44 9.67 -3.55
CA HIS A 97 -14.68 9.16 -2.42
C HIS A 97 -13.61 10.17 -2.02
N ALA A 98 -13.53 10.44 -0.71
CA ALA A 98 -12.45 11.20 -0.09
C ALA A 98 -11.73 10.33 0.95
N ASN A 99 -10.60 10.81 1.46
CA ASN A 99 -9.74 10.06 2.37
C ASN A 99 -9.37 8.68 1.80
N VAL A 100 -9.03 8.66 0.51
CA VAL A 100 -8.64 7.45 -0.21
C VAL A 100 -7.30 6.93 0.31
N HIS A 101 -7.27 5.64 0.66
CA HIS A 101 -6.09 4.90 1.03
C HIS A 101 -5.91 3.69 0.13
N LEU A 102 -4.66 3.39 -0.21
CA LEU A 102 -4.25 2.12 -0.79
C LEU A 102 -3.83 1.18 0.34
N GLY A 103 -4.43 -0.01 0.38
CA GLY A 103 -4.04 -1.10 1.27
C GLY A 103 -3.66 -2.34 0.48
N PHE A 104 -2.57 -3.01 0.85
CA PHE A 104 -2.23 -4.32 0.33
C PHE A 104 -1.28 -5.05 1.29
N TYR A 105 -1.30 -6.37 1.24
CA TYR A 105 -0.27 -7.19 1.87
C TYR A 105 0.91 -7.35 0.91
N SER A 106 2.06 -6.83 1.33
CA SER A 106 3.35 -6.96 0.66
C SER A 106 4.10 -8.14 1.24
N HIS A 107 4.27 -9.21 0.46
CA HIS A 107 5.12 -10.34 0.81
C HIS A 107 6.42 -10.23 0.00
N TYR A 108 7.18 -9.19 0.32
CA TYR A 108 8.41 -8.80 -0.36
C TYR A 108 9.64 -9.30 0.40
N CYS A 109 10.65 -9.75 -0.36
CA CYS A 109 12.00 -9.95 0.15
C CYS A 109 12.99 -9.09 -0.63
N GLN A 110 13.66 -8.20 0.10
CA GLN A 110 14.70 -7.32 -0.42
C GLN A 110 16.01 -8.10 -0.61
N ASN A 111 16.72 -7.80 -1.69
CA ASN A 111 18.14 -8.12 -1.89
C ASN A 111 18.92 -6.80 -2.16
N GLN A 112 20.25 -6.77 -2.12
CA GLN A 112 20.99 -5.52 -2.41
C GLN A 112 20.71 -4.91 -3.81
N ASP A 113 20.24 -5.71 -4.77
CA ASP A 113 20.18 -5.37 -6.19
C ASP A 113 18.75 -5.33 -6.76
N ASN A 114 17.73 -5.34 -5.89
CA ASN A 114 16.32 -5.29 -6.28
C ASN A 114 15.61 -4.07 -5.71
N SER A 115 14.52 -3.66 -6.35
CA SER A 115 13.59 -2.71 -5.74
C SER A 115 12.15 -3.08 -6.05
N ALA A 116 11.25 -2.61 -5.20
CA ALA A 116 9.83 -2.80 -5.30
C ALA A 116 9.12 -1.48 -5.02
N ASN A 117 8.41 -0.97 -6.02
CA ASN A 117 7.93 0.41 -6.07
C ASN A 117 6.43 0.43 -6.33
N VAL A 118 5.74 1.33 -5.64
CA VAL A 118 4.32 1.60 -5.84
C VAL A 118 4.13 3.08 -6.13
N GLU A 119 3.35 3.35 -7.17
CA GLU A 119 2.97 4.68 -7.62
C GLU A 119 1.47 4.69 -7.97
N TYR A 120 0.91 5.89 -8.10
CA TYR A 120 -0.46 6.06 -8.57
C TYR A 120 -0.58 7.20 -9.56
N SER A 121 -1.58 7.12 -10.42
CA SER A 121 -1.92 8.13 -11.43
C SER A 121 -3.34 8.62 -11.18
N ILE A 122 -3.62 9.89 -11.52
CA ILE A 122 -4.96 10.49 -11.53
C ILE A 122 -5.43 10.90 -12.93
N ASP A 123 -4.63 10.63 -13.95
CA ASP A 123 -4.86 11.04 -15.35
C ASP A 123 -4.90 9.85 -16.32
N GLY A 124 -4.98 8.62 -15.80
CA GLY A 124 -5.04 7.40 -16.61
C GLY A 124 -3.67 6.86 -17.05
N GLY A 125 -2.60 7.26 -16.35
CA GLY A 125 -1.24 6.76 -16.53
C GLY A 125 -0.33 7.70 -17.33
N GLU A 126 -0.74 8.96 -17.53
CA GLU A 126 0.10 9.97 -18.20
C GLU A 126 1.19 10.49 -17.25
N THR A 127 0.87 10.66 -15.97
CA THR A 127 1.83 11.04 -14.91
C THR A 127 1.66 10.18 -13.66
N TRP A 128 2.75 10.02 -12.91
CA TRP A 128 2.80 9.17 -11.72
C TRP A 128 3.17 9.97 -10.48
N LEU A 129 2.51 9.64 -9.38
CA LEU A 129 2.69 10.18 -8.05
C LEU A 129 3.23 9.06 -7.13
N PRO A 130 4.13 9.40 -6.19
CA PRO A 130 4.76 8.41 -5.33
C PRO A 130 3.79 7.80 -4.32
N VAL A 131 3.95 6.51 -4.03
CA VAL A 131 3.36 5.87 -2.83
C VAL A 131 4.47 5.40 -1.91
N ILE A 132 5.27 4.42 -2.36
CA ILE A 132 6.39 3.86 -1.60
C ILE A 132 7.43 3.29 -2.57
N TYR A 133 8.70 3.54 -2.28
CA TYR A 133 9.85 2.98 -2.99
C TYR A 133 10.66 2.13 -2.01
N MET A 134 10.69 0.82 -2.23
CA MET A 134 11.36 -0.14 -1.36
C MET A 134 12.64 -0.61 -2.02
N LEU A 135 13.78 -0.34 -1.38
CA LEU A 135 15.12 -0.65 -1.87
C LEU A 135 16.06 -0.93 -0.70
N ASP A 136 17.28 -1.41 -0.95
CA ASP A 136 18.21 -1.76 0.13
C ASP A 136 18.56 -0.52 0.96
N GLN A 137 18.42 -0.62 2.27
CA GLN A 137 18.68 0.49 3.19
C GLN A 137 20.12 1.00 3.09
N ASP A 138 21.08 0.16 2.68
CA ASP A 138 22.49 0.52 2.56
C ASP A 138 22.75 1.39 1.32
N ASP A 139 21.85 1.38 0.34
CA ASP A 139 21.89 2.22 -0.87
C ASP A 139 21.16 3.56 -0.71
N VAL A 140 20.41 3.74 0.37
CA VAL A 140 19.76 5.03 0.66
C VAL A 140 20.84 6.07 0.99
N VAL A 141 20.96 7.08 0.14
CA VAL A 141 21.90 8.18 0.37
C VAL A 141 21.33 9.09 1.46
N ALA A 142 22.11 9.33 2.51
CA ALA A 142 21.71 10.23 3.58
C ALA A 142 21.84 11.71 3.14
N GLY A 143 20.76 12.47 3.31
CA GLY A 143 20.75 13.93 3.17
C GLY A 143 21.26 14.66 4.41
N ASP A 144 21.50 15.96 4.26
CA ASP A 144 22.10 16.81 5.30
C ASP A 144 21.25 16.92 6.59
N ASP A 145 19.94 16.73 6.48
CA ASP A 145 18.99 16.80 7.60
C ASP A 145 18.71 15.42 8.24
N GLY A 146 19.39 14.37 7.77
CA GLY A 146 19.20 12.99 8.22
C GLY A 146 18.02 12.26 7.57
N THR A 147 17.31 12.90 6.63
CA THR A 147 16.36 12.21 5.73
C THR A 147 17.10 11.64 4.52
N ALA A 148 16.41 10.91 3.64
CA ALA A 148 17.01 10.40 2.41
C ALA A 148 17.23 11.55 1.40
N ASP A 149 18.42 11.64 0.82
CA ASP A 149 18.65 12.40 -0.40
C ASP A 149 18.04 11.61 -1.56
N ALA A 150 16.80 11.97 -1.92
CA ALA A 150 16.04 11.24 -2.93
C ALA A 150 16.68 11.30 -4.31
N VAL A 151 17.19 12.48 -4.71
CA VAL A 151 17.81 12.65 -6.02
C VAL A 151 19.05 11.77 -6.11
N ALA A 152 19.94 11.82 -5.12
CA ALA A 152 21.13 10.97 -5.11
C ALA A 152 20.77 9.48 -5.02
N THR A 153 19.78 9.10 -4.22
CA THR A 153 19.36 7.69 -4.08
C THR A 153 18.85 7.11 -5.40
N PHE A 154 18.12 7.89 -6.20
CA PHE A 154 17.54 7.41 -7.47
C PHE A 154 18.43 7.63 -8.70
N GLU A 155 19.26 8.67 -8.73
CA GLU A 155 20.08 9.00 -9.90
C GLU A 155 21.51 8.44 -9.84
N ASN A 156 22.03 8.12 -8.65
CA ASN A 156 23.35 7.51 -8.57
C ASN A 156 23.35 6.14 -9.28
N ALA A 157 24.38 5.92 -10.08
CA ALA A 157 24.62 4.64 -10.70
C ALA A 157 24.91 3.59 -9.63
N GLN A 158 24.33 2.40 -9.81
CA GLN A 158 24.54 1.22 -9.00
C GLN A 158 25.08 0.11 -9.89
N ASP A 159 26.15 -0.55 -9.43
CA ASP A 159 26.86 -1.56 -10.22
C ASP A 159 26.09 -2.90 -10.30
N ASP A 160 25.14 -3.10 -9.39
CA ASP A 160 24.37 -4.33 -9.21
C ASP A 160 22.89 -4.19 -9.59
N VAL A 161 22.35 -2.98 -9.75
CA VAL A 161 21.01 -2.76 -10.29
C VAL A 161 20.97 -3.16 -11.77
N ALA A 162 19.94 -3.93 -12.14
CA ALA A 162 19.74 -4.42 -13.51
C ALA A 162 19.87 -3.32 -14.57
N LEU A 163 20.52 -3.64 -15.68
CA LEU A 163 20.50 -2.89 -16.94
C LEU A 163 19.88 -3.80 -18.01
N LEU A 164 18.89 -3.29 -18.74
CA LEU A 164 18.00 -4.06 -19.60
C LEU A 164 17.90 -3.41 -20.98
N ASP A 165 18.02 -4.21 -22.03
CA ASP A 165 18.09 -3.75 -23.43
C ASP A 165 16.93 -4.25 -24.30
N ASN A 166 15.98 -5.01 -23.74
CA ASN A 166 14.82 -5.48 -24.49
C ASN A 166 13.49 -5.26 -23.75
N LEU A 167 12.46 -4.90 -24.51
CA LEU A 167 11.07 -4.93 -24.12
C LEU A 167 10.51 -6.33 -24.38
N LEU A 168 9.87 -6.91 -23.37
CA LEU A 168 9.13 -8.16 -23.46
C LEU A 168 7.62 -7.87 -23.38
N TYR A 169 6.88 -8.27 -24.41
CA TYR A 169 5.47 -7.98 -24.56
C TYR A 169 4.73 -9.13 -25.22
N GLN A 170 3.40 -9.16 -25.05
CA GLN A 170 2.53 -10.01 -25.85
C GLN A 170 2.06 -9.23 -27.07
N ASP A 171 2.25 -9.80 -28.26
CA ASP A 171 1.87 -9.21 -29.53
C ASP A 171 0.37 -9.39 -29.83
N GLU A 172 -0.08 -8.99 -31.03
CA GLU A 172 -1.49 -9.10 -31.44
C GLU A 172 -1.98 -10.55 -31.57
N ASP A 173 -1.07 -11.52 -31.64
CA ASP A 173 -1.37 -12.95 -31.79
C ASP A 173 -1.35 -13.70 -30.44
N ASP A 174 -1.27 -12.97 -29.31
CA ASP A 174 -1.13 -13.48 -27.94
C ASP A 174 0.17 -14.30 -27.71
N TRP A 175 1.22 -14.07 -28.52
CA TRP A 175 2.54 -14.67 -28.33
C TRP A 175 3.51 -13.69 -27.69
N TRP A 176 4.47 -14.21 -26.93
CA TRP A 176 5.53 -13.40 -26.34
C TRP A 176 6.60 -13.06 -27.37
N ASP A 177 6.86 -11.77 -27.53
CA ASP A 177 7.89 -11.22 -28.40
C ASP A 177 8.87 -10.34 -27.63
N VAL A 178 10.08 -10.23 -28.18
CA VAL A 178 11.20 -9.46 -27.63
C VAL A 178 11.61 -8.39 -28.65
N GLU A 179 11.61 -7.13 -28.22
CA GLU A 179 12.04 -6.00 -29.05
C GLU A 179 13.22 -5.27 -28.39
N LEU A 180 14.30 -5.08 -29.14
CA LEU A 180 15.44 -4.28 -28.71
C LEU A 180 15.02 -2.82 -28.55
N ILE A 181 15.30 -2.22 -27.39
CA ILE A 181 15.02 -0.80 -27.15
C ILE A 181 16.21 0.08 -27.58
N ASP A 182 15.94 1.31 -27.99
CA ASP A 182 16.95 2.23 -28.52
C ASP A 182 18.08 2.54 -27.52
N GLU A 183 17.72 2.68 -26.24
CA GLU A 183 18.64 2.97 -25.15
C GLU A 183 18.33 2.03 -23.97
N PRO A 184 19.34 1.31 -23.43
CA PRO A 184 19.15 0.46 -22.26
C PRO A 184 18.56 1.23 -21.07
N ILE A 185 17.67 0.57 -20.32
CA ILE A 185 17.05 1.12 -19.11
C ILE A 185 17.62 0.40 -17.90
N GLY A 186 17.93 1.15 -16.84
CA GLY A 186 18.41 0.60 -15.58
C GLY A 186 19.71 1.23 -15.10
N GLY A 187 20.47 0.48 -14.29
CA GLY A 187 21.72 0.94 -13.69
C GLY A 187 21.56 1.98 -12.58
N SER A 188 20.33 2.40 -12.26
CA SER A 188 19.99 3.15 -11.06
C SER A 188 18.55 2.82 -10.64
N TYR A 189 18.21 3.04 -9.38
CA TYR A 189 16.85 2.80 -8.88
C TYR A 189 15.80 3.70 -9.56
N GLY A 190 16.19 4.93 -9.93
CA GLY A 190 15.32 5.90 -10.59
C GLY A 190 14.94 5.54 -12.01
N ALA A 191 15.69 4.65 -12.68
CA ALA A 191 15.41 4.25 -14.05
C ALA A 191 14.08 3.50 -14.21
N PHE A 192 13.50 3.01 -13.10
CA PHE A 192 12.31 2.14 -13.11
C PHE A 192 11.07 2.78 -12.49
N ILE A 193 11.16 4.01 -11.98
CA ILE A 193 10.03 4.76 -11.42
C ILE A 193 9.40 5.66 -12.49
N GLY A 194 8.10 5.92 -12.37
CA GLY A 194 7.35 6.80 -13.28
C GLY A 194 7.24 8.24 -12.77
N ALA A 195 7.34 8.45 -11.46
CA ALA A 195 7.26 9.78 -10.87
C ALA A 195 8.50 10.62 -11.20
N PRO A 196 8.37 11.95 -11.33
CA PRO A 196 9.53 12.84 -11.43
C PRO A 196 10.46 12.69 -10.22
N ILE A 197 11.75 12.59 -10.48
CA ILE A 197 12.77 12.51 -9.43
C ILE A 197 13.09 13.91 -8.94
N ASP A 198 12.69 14.20 -7.70
CA ASP A 198 13.06 15.39 -6.96
C ASP A 198 13.08 15.13 -5.44
N GLU A 199 13.44 16.13 -4.65
CA GLU A 199 13.53 16.05 -3.18
C GLU A 199 12.22 15.60 -2.50
N SER A 200 11.07 15.78 -3.15
CA SER A 200 9.76 15.40 -2.59
C SER A 200 9.56 13.89 -2.47
N LEU A 201 10.39 13.08 -3.13
CA LEU A 201 10.32 11.62 -3.01
C LEU A 201 10.92 11.09 -1.70
N ALA A 202 11.69 11.90 -0.95
CA ALA A 202 12.38 11.47 0.26
C ALA A 202 11.46 10.78 1.31
N PRO A 203 10.24 11.27 1.59
CA PRO A 203 9.32 10.62 2.54
C PRO A 203 8.75 9.29 2.03
N HIS A 204 8.91 8.97 0.74
CA HIS A 204 8.40 7.76 0.11
C HIS A 204 9.45 6.66 0.00
N ILE A 205 10.73 6.99 0.25
CA ILE A 205 11.81 6.01 0.28
C ILE A 205 11.73 5.20 1.58
N SER A 206 11.65 3.88 1.43
CA SER A 206 11.63 2.92 2.52
C SER A 206 12.78 1.95 2.36
N GLY A 207 13.91 2.25 3.00
CA GLY A 207 15.03 1.31 3.11
C GLY A 207 14.59 -0.01 3.74
N ARG A 208 14.93 -1.12 3.10
CA ARG A 208 14.59 -2.48 3.48
C ARG A 208 15.84 -3.26 3.83
N VAL A 209 15.70 -4.29 4.66
CA VAL A 209 16.85 -5.09 5.12
C VAL A 209 17.16 -6.17 4.09
N ASN A 210 18.36 -6.11 3.53
CA ASN A 210 18.90 -7.12 2.62
C ASN A 210 18.76 -8.56 3.18
N ASP A 211 18.33 -9.50 2.31
CA ASP A 211 18.17 -10.93 2.56
C ASP A 211 17.22 -11.31 3.72
N SER A 212 16.45 -10.35 4.22
CA SER A 212 15.51 -10.62 5.30
C SER A 212 14.23 -11.28 4.77
N GLN A 213 14.02 -12.53 5.16
CA GLN A 213 12.81 -13.28 4.81
C GLN A 213 11.57 -12.89 5.64
N THR A 214 11.64 -11.83 6.46
CA THR A 214 10.55 -11.49 7.41
C THR A 214 10.26 -10.00 7.54
N GLU A 215 11.27 -9.13 7.37
CA GLU A 215 11.17 -7.70 7.73
C GLU A 215 10.33 -6.89 6.75
N SER A 216 10.51 -7.16 5.45
CA SER A 216 9.81 -6.48 4.36
C SER A 216 8.43 -7.05 4.06
N LYS A 217 8.02 -8.10 4.80
CA LYS A 217 6.70 -8.70 4.70
C LYS A 217 5.73 -7.92 5.60
N ARG A 218 4.96 -7.00 5.02
CA ARG A 218 4.15 -6.01 5.76
C ARG A 218 2.76 -5.84 5.15
N TYR A 219 1.84 -5.31 5.94
CA TYR A 219 0.64 -4.70 5.38
C TYR A 219 0.94 -3.23 5.13
N GLU A 220 0.94 -2.84 3.87
CA GLU A 220 1.21 -1.48 3.41
C GLU A 220 -0.13 -0.74 3.33
N LEU A 221 -0.25 0.35 4.09
CA LEU A 221 -1.43 1.22 4.09
C LEU A 221 -1.00 2.67 3.91
N HIS A 222 -1.34 3.24 2.77
CA HIS A 222 -0.84 4.55 2.34
C HIS A 222 -1.99 5.47 1.96
N ARG A 223 -1.94 6.72 2.44
CA ARG A 223 -2.89 7.77 2.05
C ARG A 223 -2.56 8.26 0.64
N LEU A 224 -3.57 8.35 -0.22
CA LEU A 224 -3.44 8.86 -1.60
C LEU A 224 -4.19 10.19 -1.76
N PRO A 225 -3.63 11.33 -1.29
CA PRO A 225 -4.36 12.59 -1.19
C PRO A 225 -4.93 13.08 -2.52
N GLU A 226 -4.15 12.99 -3.59
CA GLU A 226 -4.56 13.48 -4.91
C GLU A 226 -5.61 12.58 -5.57
N ALA A 227 -5.81 11.35 -5.09
CA ALA A 227 -6.81 10.42 -5.60
C ALA A 227 -8.24 10.75 -5.14
N ASP A 228 -8.41 11.64 -4.16
CA ASP A 228 -9.71 12.04 -3.67
C ASP A 228 -10.55 12.70 -4.78
N ASN A 229 -11.78 12.22 -4.95
CA ASN A 229 -12.74 12.71 -5.95
C ASN A 229 -12.24 12.60 -7.40
N GLN A 230 -11.25 11.74 -7.69
CA GLN A 230 -10.75 11.49 -9.03
C GLN A 230 -11.45 10.29 -9.66
N SER A 231 -11.77 10.37 -10.96
CA SER A 231 -12.46 9.28 -11.68
C SER A 231 -11.52 8.33 -12.45
N LYS A 232 -10.23 8.64 -12.49
CA LYS A 232 -9.21 7.91 -13.25
C LYS A 232 -8.00 7.56 -12.40
N VAL A 233 -8.24 6.90 -11.27
CA VAL A 233 -7.17 6.50 -10.37
C VAL A 233 -6.60 5.15 -10.81
N ARG A 234 -5.29 5.10 -11.07
CA ARG A 234 -4.57 3.89 -11.48
C ARG A 234 -3.41 3.63 -10.54
N ILE A 235 -3.15 2.36 -10.20
CA ILE A 235 -2.01 1.96 -9.37
C ILE A 235 -0.97 1.25 -10.23
N ARG A 236 0.30 1.53 -9.99
CA ARG A 236 1.45 0.90 -10.64
C ARG A 236 2.31 0.20 -9.61
N PHE A 237 2.59 -1.09 -9.84
CA PHE A 237 3.55 -1.89 -9.08
C PHE A 237 4.73 -2.19 -9.99
N ALA A 238 5.92 -1.71 -9.65
CA ALA A 238 7.14 -1.98 -10.41
C ALA A 238 8.14 -2.74 -9.55
N MET A 239 8.70 -3.82 -10.09
CA MET A 239 9.78 -4.58 -9.47
C MET A 239 10.94 -4.67 -10.46
N ASN A 240 12.17 -4.53 -10.00
CA ASN A 240 13.36 -4.92 -10.75
C ASN A 240 14.25 -5.82 -9.89
N GLY A 241 15.08 -6.65 -10.50
CA GLY A 241 16.11 -7.43 -9.81
C GLY A 241 17.01 -8.23 -10.75
N THR A 242 18.15 -8.69 -10.23
CA THR A 242 19.18 -9.48 -10.91
C THR A 242 19.37 -10.80 -10.17
N TRP A 243 18.50 -11.78 -10.45
CA TRP A 243 18.49 -13.09 -9.76
C TRP A 243 18.30 -12.96 -8.24
N SER A 244 17.62 -11.90 -7.83
CA SER A 244 17.52 -11.46 -6.44
C SER A 244 16.53 -12.30 -5.62
N TRP A 245 15.31 -11.79 -5.43
CA TRP A 245 14.23 -12.45 -4.71
C TRP A 245 12.91 -12.22 -5.45
N TYR A 246 11.85 -11.99 -4.70
CA TYR A 246 10.48 -11.95 -5.17
C TYR A 246 9.71 -10.86 -4.47
N TRP A 247 8.61 -10.45 -5.11
CA TRP A 247 7.57 -9.66 -4.50
C TRP A 247 6.21 -10.26 -4.82
N ALA A 248 5.53 -10.75 -3.79
CA ALA A 248 4.13 -11.13 -3.89
C ALA A 248 3.22 -10.06 -3.26
N VAL A 249 2.08 -9.82 -3.91
CA VAL A 249 1.06 -8.85 -3.48
C VAL A 249 -0.28 -9.58 -3.36
N ASP A 250 -0.93 -9.40 -2.22
CA ASP A 250 -2.26 -9.95 -1.93
C ASP A 250 -3.10 -8.94 -1.14
N ASN A 251 -4.40 -9.19 -0.97
CA ASN A 251 -5.34 -8.34 -0.22
C ASN A 251 -5.32 -6.86 -0.65
N PHE A 252 -5.16 -6.61 -1.96
CA PHE A 252 -5.21 -5.27 -2.55
C PHE A 252 -6.60 -4.64 -2.41
N GLY A 253 -6.65 -3.37 -2.01
CA GLY A 253 -7.87 -2.59 -1.97
C GLY A 253 -7.64 -1.08 -1.91
N LEU A 254 -8.64 -0.34 -2.39
CA LEU A 254 -8.77 1.10 -2.20
C LEU A 254 -9.89 1.36 -1.20
N TYR A 255 -9.61 2.16 -0.17
CA TYR A 255 -10.51 2.38 0.95
C TYR A 255 -10.73 3.86 1.19
N SER A 256 -11.98 4.28 1.37
CA SER A 256 -12.28 5.54 2.07
C SER A 256 -12.24 5.25 3.57
N ILE A 257 -11.22 5.75 4.25
CA ILE A 257 -11.10 5.62 5.70
C ILE A 257 -11.51 6.95 6.29
N GLU A 258 -12.71 7.00 6.89
CA GLU A 258 -13.13 8.15 7.67
C GLU A 258 -12.18 8.28 8.87
N GLU A 259 -11.47 9.39 8.97
CA GLU A 259 -10.70 9.67 10.17
C GLU A 259 -11.67 9.84 11.34
N THR A 260 -11.45 9.08 12.42
CA THR A 260 -12.15 9.34 13.68
C THR A 260 -11.88 10.80 14.05
N PRO A 261 -12.91 11.62 14.32
CA PRO A 261 -12.68 13.04 14.58
C PRO A 261 -11.69 13.22 15.73
N THR A 262 -10.56 13.87 15.49
CA THR A 262 -9.50 14.05 16.51
C THR A 262 -9.92 15.00 17.63
N THR A 263 -10.99 15.77 17.41
CA THR A 263 -11.60 16.61 18.43
C THR A 263 -12.49 15.80 19.36
N ALA A 264 -12.18 15.85 20.66
CA ALA A 264 -13.05 15.33 21.71
C ALA A 264 -14.44 15.99 21.59
N PRO A 265 -15.54 15.22 21.72
CA PRO A 265 -16.87 15.80 21.70
C PRO A 265 -17.05 16.78 22.87
N ALA A 266 -17.60 17.95 22.58
CA ALA A 266 -17.81 19.03 23.55
C ALA A 266 -19.28 19.45 23.60
N ILE A 267 -19.74 19.82 24.78
CA ILE A 267 -21.07 20.43 24.95
C ILE A 267 -20.96 21.89 24.53
N ASP A 268 -21.74 22.29 23.52
CA ASP A 268 -21.74 23.65 22.97
C ASP A 268 -22.53 24.61 23.86
N SER A 269 -23.65 24.14 24.41
CA SER A 269 -24.50 24.98 25.24
C SER A 269 -25.35 24.18 26.22
N ILE A 270 -25.68 24.85 27.33
CA ILE A 270 -26.64 24.39 28.32
C ILE A 270 -27.61 25.54 28.57
N SER A 271 -28.90 25.28 28.46
CA SER A 271 -29.96 26.25 28.75
C SER A 271 -31.03 25.64 29.65
N SER A 272 -31.73 26.47 30.42
CA SER A 272 -32.83 26.04 31.28
C SER A 272 -34.06 26.89 31.02
N ASN A 273 -35.20 26.25 30.76
CA ASN A 273 -36.48 26.92 30.59
C ASN A 273 -37.62 26.02 31.10
N GLY A 274 -38.51 26.58 31.92
CA GLY A 274 -39.72 25.87 32.38
C GLY A 274 -39.46 24.56 33.14
N GLY A 275 -38.33 24.44 33.85
CA GLY A 275 -37.96 23.22 34.57
C GLY A 275 -37.34 22.12 33.72
N VAL A 276 -36.95 22.44 32.47
CA VAL A 276 -36.23 21.53 31.58
C VAL A 276 -34.85 22.11 31.26
N VAL A 277 -33.81 21.32 31.46
CA VAL A 277 -32.45 21.61 31.00
C VAL A 277 -32.29 21.04 29.61
N THR A 278 -31.88 21.87 28.65
CA THR A 278 -31.47 21.42 27.30
C THR A 278 -29.96 21.53 27.19
N ILE A 279 -29.32 20.41 26.88
CA ILE A 279 -27.87 20.27 26.66
C ILE A 279 -27.70 20.03 25.17
N ALA A 280 -26.89 20.82 24.48
CA ALA A 280 -26.69 20.70 23.04
C ALA A 280 -25.20 20.57 22.69
N TRP A 281 -24.91 19.80 21.64
CA TRP A 281 -23.58 19.49 21.15
C TRP A 281 -23.62 19.16 19.65
N PRO A 282 -22.48 19.11 18.95
CA PRO A 282 -22.46 18.67 17.56
C PRO A 282 -22.77 17.16 17.48
N GLY A 283 -23.88 16.80 16.84
CA GLY A 283 -24.27 15.40 16.67
C GLY A 283 -23.26 14.66 15.78
N ALA A 284 -22.86 13.46 16.20
CA ALA A 284 -21.92 12.62 15.46
C ALA A 284 -22.10 11.15 15.83
N ALA A 285 -21.84 10.25 14.87
CA ALA A 285 -21.88 8.81 15.10
C ALA A 285 -20.96 8.39 16.26
N GLY A 286 -21.41 7.44 17.08
CA GLY A 286 -20.69 6.97 18.26
C GLY A 286 -20.66 7.95 19.44
N VAL A 287 -21.11 9.20 19.28
CA VAL A 287 -21.20 10.18 20.37
C VAL A 287 -22.49 9.99 21.15
N ARG A 288 -22.40 9.96 22.49
CA ARG A 288 -23.57 9.95 23.40
C ARG A 288 -23.31 10.73 24.68
N LEU A 289 -24.41 11.15 25.33
CA LEU A 289 -24.37 11.86 26.60
C LEU A 289 -24.39 10.87 27.77
N GLN A 290 -23.54 11.09 28.76
CA GLN A 290 -23.56 10.38 30.03
C GLN A 290 -23.82 11.33 31.19
N LYS A 291 -24.43 10.79 32.24
CA LYS A 291 -24.78 11.50 33.48
C LYS A 291 -24.23 10.79 34.71
N THR A 292 -23.82 11.56 35.71
CA THR A 292 -23.52 11.08 37.08
C THR A 292 -24.04 12.09 38.10
N SER A 293 -24.34 11.64 39.32
CA SER A 293 -24.72 12.50 40.45
C SER A 293 -23.54 12.95 41.31
N SER A 294 -22.34 12.42 41.06
CA SER A 294 -21.13 12.74 41.82
C SER A 294 -19.89 12.68 40.91
N LEU A 295 -18.97 13.63 41.11
CA LEU A 295 -17.61 13.58 40.55
C LEU A 295 -16.61 12.85 41.47
N ALA A 296 -16.95 12.64 42.74
CA ALA A 296 -16.20 11.77 43.62
C ALA A 296 -16.62 10.32 43.35
N ASN A 297 -15.72 9.54 42.73
CA ASN A 297 -15.96 8.16 42.25
C ASN A 297 -17.19 8.06 41.33
N PRO A 298 -17.16 8.69 40.14
CA PRO A 298 -18.33 8.83 39.31
C PRO A 298 -18.79 7.46 38.75
N ASN A 299 -20.10 7.19 38.83
CA ASN A 299 -20.74 6.08 38.15
C ASN A 299 -21.54 6.64 36.96
N TRP A 300 -20.88 6.75 35.82
CA TRP A 300 -21.46 7.32 34.60
C TRP A 300 -22.47 6.35 33.98
N ALA A 301 -23.69 6.83 33.76
CA ALA A 301 -24.73 6.11 33.03
C ALA A 301 -25.08 6.85 31.74
N ASP A 302 -25.39 6.11 30.68
CA ASP A 302 -25.86 6.69 29.42
C ASP A 302 -27.22 7.38 29.64
N VAL A 303 -27.36 8.58 29.08
CA VAL A 303 -28.65 9.25 28.95
C VAL A 303 -29.37 8.59 27.76
N PRO A 304 -30.57 8.04 27.94
CA PRO A 304 -31.28 7.31 26.88
C PRO A 304 -31.46 8.13 25.61
N ASP A 305 -31.46 7.44 24.47
CA ASP A 305 -31.77 8.03 23.15
C ASP A 305 -30.84 9.18 22.73
N THR A 306 -29.60 9.24 23.22
CA THR A 306 -28.63 10.30 22.87
C THR A 306 -27.55 9.88 21.88
N GLY A 307 -27.53 8.62 21.44
CA GLY A 307 -26.53 8.12 20.50
C GLY A 307 -26.69 8.75 19.12
N GLY A 308 -25.68 9.49 18.65
CA GLY A 308 -25.72 10.20 17.36
C GLY A 308 -26.46 11.53 17.37
N GLU A 309 -27.18 11.84 18.44
CA GLU A 309 -28.01 13.05 18.55
C GLU A 309 -27.17 14.30 18.81
N SER A 310 -27.80 15.48 18.66
CA SER A 310 -27.16 16.78 18.90
C SER A 310 -27.70 17.51 20.14
N SER A 311 -28.63 16.89 20.88
CA SER A 311 -29.13 17.47 22.14
C SER A 311 -29.84 16.45 23.03
N ALA A 312 -29.91 16.73 24.32
CA ALA A 312 -30.76 16.03 25.28
C ALA A 312 -31.56 17.01 26.13
N LYS A 313 -32.72 16.55 26.61
CA LYS A 313 -33.57 17.27 27.56
C LYS A 313 -33.66 16.48 28.85
N GLU A 314 -33.30 17.13 29.95
CA GLU A 314 -33.35 16.57 31.29
C GLU A 314 -34.26 17.41 32.19
N VAL A 315 -34.85 16.79 33.20
CA VAL A 315 -35.66 17.51 34.18
C VAL A 315 -34.75 18.28 35.12
N ALA A 316 -35.05 19.56 35.35
CA ALA A 316 -34.37 20.41 36.32
C ALA A 316 -34.99 20.19 37.72
N ASP A 317 -34.70 19.05 38.34
CA ASP A 317 -35.26 18.59 39.62
C ASP A 317 -34.58 19.19 40.87
N GLN A 318 -33.70 20.17 40.68
CA GLN A 318 -32.84 20.78 41.70
C GLN A 318 -31.79 19.83 42.30
N ALA A 319 -31.65 18.61 41.79
CA ALA A 319 -30.55 17.72 42.15
C ALA A 319 -29.28 18.11 41.38
N GLU A 320 -28.13 17.89 42.00
CA GLU A 320 -26.85 18.06 41.31
C GLU A 320 -26.63 16.92 40.31
N ALA A 321 -26.24 17.27 39.09
CA ALA A 321 -25.93 16.34 38.03
C ALA A 321 -24.77 16.86 37.19
N TYR A 322 -23.91 15.93 36.77
CA TYR A 322 -22.77 16.20 35.92
C TYR A 322 -22.92 15.43 34.62
N TYR A 323 -22.51 16.05 33.53
CA TYR A 323 -22.67 15.51 32.19
C TYR A 323 -21.32 15.45 31.48
N ARG A 324 -21.14 14.43 30.63
CA ARG A 324 -20.02 14.35 29.69
C ARG A 324 -20.48 13.74 28.38
N LEU A 325 -19.79 14.07 27.30
CA LEU A 325 -19.90 13.33 26.06
C LEU A 325 -18.80 12.29 26.01
N ILE A 326 -19.12 11.13 25.45
CA ILE A 326 -18.15 10.11 25.08
C ILE A 326 -18.32 9.78 23.61
N ARG A 327 -17.26 9.31 22.97
CA ARG A 327 -17.28 8.69 21.64
C ARG A 327 -16.73 7.27 21.79
N ASP A 328 -17.42 6.30 21.18
CA ASP A 328 -16.92 4.92 21.07
C ASP A 328 -15.62 4.84 20.23
#